data_AF-A0A0G0MN59-F1
#
_entry.id   AF-A0A0G0MN59-F1
#
_cell.length_a   1.000
_cell.length_b   1.000
_cell.length_c   1.000
_cell.angle_alpha   90.00
_cell.angle_beta   90.00
_cell.angle_gamma   90.00
#
_symmetry.space_group_name_H-M   'P 1'
#
loop_
_entity.id
_entity.type
_entity.pdbx_description
1 polymer ?
#
loop_
_entity_poly.entity_id
_entity_poly.type
_entity_poly.pdbx_seq_one_letter_code
_entity_poly.pdbx_strand_id
1 'polypeptide(L)'
;MSWSRFAHLLRTQPLDPETKLMLINMLNGITDPKLEEEFFTFVFAWEEAQASTQKKLMDGISDLTNQYQQAKNQLNATEQKRTLSIADDLQKQKHIHVLRGLINTL
;
A
#
# COMPACT_ATOMS: atom_id res chain seq x y z
N MET A 1 23.97 -16.49 -19.56
CA MET A 1 24.45 -15.17 -19.07
C MET A 1 24.12 -15.02 -17.58
N SER A 2 24.64 -15.92 -16.73
CA SER A 2 24.35 -15.92 -15.28
C SER A 2 25.19 -14.85 -14.55
N TRP A 3 26.45 -14.69 -14.94
CA TRP A 3 27.34 -13.65 -14.43
C TRP A 3 26.84 -12.22 -14.64
N SER A 4 26.30 -11.90 -15.82
CA SER A 4 25.78 -10.55 -16.09
C SER A 4 24.52 -10.25 -15.27
N ARG A 5 23.63 -11.24 -15.09
CA ARG A 5 22.46 -11.11 -14.19
C ARG A 5 22.89 -10.95 -12.73
N PHE A 6 23.89 -11.72 -12.29
CA PHE A 6 24.45 -11.60 -10.94
C PHE A 6 25.10 -10.23 -10.69
N ALA A 7 25.92 -9.75 -11.62
CA ALA A 7 26.51 -8.42 -11.54
C ALA A 7 25.44 -7.31 -11.54
N HIS A 8 24.37 -7.48 -12.31
CA HIS A 8 23.23 -6.57 -12.28
C HIS A 8 22.55 -6.55 -10.92
N LEU A 9 22.23 -7.73 -10.36
CA LEU A 9 21.63 -7.90 -9.03
C LEU A 9 22.45 -7.19 -7.95
N LEU A 10 23.78 -7.39 -7.93
CA LEU A 10 24.65 -6.74 -6.95
C LEU A 10 24.66 -5.20 -7.08
N ARG A 11 24.39 -4.66 -8.26
CA ARG A 11 24.35 -3.20 -8.51
C ARG A 11 22.99 -2.59 -8.19
N THR A 12 21.90 -3.26 -8.54
CA THR A 12 20.56 -2.68 -8.50
C THR A 12 19.78 -3.03 -7.25
N GLN A 13 20.03 -4.18 -6.63
CA GLN A 13 19.31 -4.57 -5.43
C GLN A 13 19.86 -3.82 -4.19
N PRO A 14 18.97 -3.38 -3.27
CA PRO A 14 19.34 -2.69 -2.04
C PRO A 14 19.84 -3.66 -0.97
N LEU A 15 20.75 -4.55 -1.36
CA LEU A 15 21.46 -5.43 -0.44
C LEU A 15 22.48 -4.62 0.35
N ASP A 16 22.65 -4.93 1.63
CA ASP A 16 23.71 -4.35 2.41
C ASP A 16 25.10 -4.78 1.86
N PRO A 17 26.15 -3.97 2.08
CA PRO A 17 27.47 -4.26 1.53
C PRO A 17 28.05 -5.60 2.01
N GLU A 18 27.73 -6.04 3.22
CA GLU A 18 28.22 -7.29 3.80
C GLU A 18 27.64 -8.50 3.08
N THR A 19 26.32 -8.51 2.83
CA THR A 19 25.64 -9.52 2.03
C THR A 19 26.20 -9.59 0.60
N LYS A 20 26.46 -8.45 -0.03
CA LYS A 20 27.07 -8.41 -1.37
C LYS A 20 28.46 -9.07 -1.38
N LEU A 21 29.29 -8.75 -0.38
CA LEU A 21 30.62 -9.34 -0.23
C LEU A 21 30.55 -10.84 0.10
N MET A 22 29.59 -11.27 0.92
CA MET A 22 29.36 -12.67 1.24
C MET A 22 29.05 -13.48 -0.03
N LEU A 23 28.15 -13.00 -0.89
CA LEU A 23 27.80 -13.68 -2.14
C LEU A 23 29.02 -13.80 -3.08
N ILE A 24 29.84 -12.75 -3.18
CA ILE A 24 31.08 -12.78 -3.98
C ILE A 24 32.07 -13.78 -3.38
N ASN A 25 32.24 -13.79 -2.06
CA ASN A 25 33.17 -14.70 -1.38
C ASN A 25 32.74 -16.16 -1.50
N MET A 26 31.44 -16.45 -1.38
CA MET A 26 30.89 -17.78 -1.59
C MET A 26 31.15 -18.26 -3.02
N LEU A 27 30.90 -17.41 -4.02
CA LEU A 27 31.14 -17.72 -5.43
C LEU A 27 32.63 -17.92 -5.73
N ASN A 28 33.50 -17.11 -5.14
CA ASN A 28 34.96 -17.24 -5.30
C ASN A 28 35.52 -18.54 -4.70
N GLY A 29 34.82 -19.13 -3.71
CA GLY A 29 35.17 -20.42 -3.14
C GLY A 29 34.73 -21.62 -3.98
N ILE A 30 33.91 -21.41 -5.03
CA ILE A 30 33.41 -22.46 -5.90
C ILE A 30 34.34 -22.64 -7.09
N THR A 31 34.90 -23.83 -7.23
CA THR A 31 35.74 -24.21 -8.37
C THR A 31 35.05 -25.18 -9.33
N ASP A 32 33.91 -25.76 -8.92
CA ASP A 32 33.11 -26.67 -9.74
C ASP A 32 32.04 -25.88 -10.52
N PRO A 33 32.05 -25.91 -11.87
CA PRO A 33 31.05 -25.23 -12.69
C PRO A 33 29.61 -25.63 -12.40
N LYS A 34 29.35 -26.87 -11.95
CA LYS A 34 27.98 -27.29 -11.58
C LYS A 34 27.49 -26.61 -10.32
N LEU A 35 28.34 -26.52 -9.30
CA LEU A 35 28.04 -25.81 -8.07
C LEU A 35 27.89 -24.29 -8.32
N GLU A 36 28.63 -23.75 -9.29
CA GLU A 36 28.50 -22.36 -9.73
C GLU A 36 27.10 -22.10 -10.33
N GLU A 37 26.62 -23.00 -11.19
CA GLU A 37 25.27 -22.92 -11.75
C GLU A 37 24.18 -23.08 -10.69
N GLU A 38 24.35 -24.00 -9.74
CA GLU A 38 23.43 -24.17 -8.60
C GLU A 38 23.40 -22.91 -7.71
N PHE A 39 24.56 -22.31 -7.45
CA PHE A 39 24.65 -21.06 -6.70
C PHE A 39 23.88 -19.93 -7.41
N PHE A 40 24.07 -19.76 -8.71
CA PHE A 40 23.31 -18.76 -9.46
C PHE A 40 21.81 -19.03 -9.43
N THR A 41 21.41 -20.29 -9.57
CA THR A 41 20.00 -20.69 -9.51
C THR A 41 19.40 -20.33 -8.15
N PHE A 42 20.11 -20.62 -7.06
CA PHE A 42 19.69 -20.27 -5.71
C PHE A 42 19.55 -18.76 -5.51
N VAL A 43 20.58 -17.99 -5.89
CA VAL A 43 20.58 -16.53 -5.72
C VAL A 43 19.46 -15.86 -6.51
N PHE A 44 19.19 -16.31 -7.74
CA PHE A 44 18.12 -15.75 -8.55
C PHE A 44 16.72 -16.14 -8.05
N ALA A 45 16.54 -17.39 -7.59
CA ALA A 45 15.28 -17.80 -6.97
C ALA A 45 14.99 -17.00 -5.68
N TRP A 46 16.03 -16.73 -4.89
CA TRP A 46 15.92 -15.88 -3.71
C TRP A 46 15.54 -14.44 -4.05
N GLU A 47 16.16 -13.84 -5.07
CA GLU A 47 15.84 -12.49 -5.53
C GLU A 47 14.39 -12.39 -6.04
N GLU A 48 13.94 -13.36 -6.83
CA GLU A 48 12.55 -13.40 -7.32
C GLU A 48 11.54 -13.57 -6.18
N ALA A 49 11.88 -14.38 -5.16
CA ALA A 49 11.04 -14.56 -3.97
C ALA A 49 10.95 -13.27 -3.13
N GLN A 50 12.05 -12.53 -2.99
CA GLN A 50 12.04 -11.23 -2.32
C GLN A 50 11.21 -10.20 -3.10
N ALA A 51 11.39 -10.10 -4.41
CA ALA A 51 10.61 -9.20 -5.26
C ALA A 51 9.10 -9.50 -5.17
N SER A 52 8.73 -10.79 -5.19
CA SER A 52 7.35 -11.24 -5.03
C SER A 52 6.76 -10.87 -3.65
N THR A 53 7.55 -11.02 -2.59
CA THR A 53 7.14 -10.68 -1.22
C THR A 53 6.97 -9.18 -1.05
N GLN A 54 7.92 -8.39 -1.56
CA GLN A 54 7.85 -6.92 -1.52
C GLN A 54 6.65 -6.40 -2.31
N LYS A 55 6.37 -6.99 -3.48
CA LYS A 55 5.18 -6.65 -4.26
C LYS A 55 3.89 -6.93 -3.49
N LYS A 56 3.76 -8.11 -2.88
CA LYS A 56 2.59 -8.45 -2.04
C LYS A 56 2.41 -7.51 -0.84
N LEU A 57 3.51 -7.08 -0.22
CA LEU A 57 3.49 -6.10 0.86
C LEU A 57 3.00 -4.74 0.36
N MET A 58 3.52 -4.25 -0.76
CA MET A 58 3.09 -2.99 -1.38
C MET A 58 1.62 -3.04 -1.81
N ASP A 59 1.17 -4.14 -2.42
CA ASP A 59 -0.21 -4.35 -2.79
C ASP A 59 -1.12 -4.35 -1.55
N GLY A 60 -0.70 -5.00 -0.46
CA GLY A 60 -1.42 -4.97 0.82
C GLY A 60 -1.51 -3.58 1.47
N ILE A 61 -0.44 -2.79 1.40
CA ILE A 61 -0.44 -1.40 1.88
C ILE A 61 -1.37 -0.53 1.04
N SER A 62 -1.35 -0.72 -0.29
CA SER A 62 -2.25 -0.01 -1.22
C SER A 62 -3.71 -0.33 -0.92
N ASP A 63 -4.04 -1.61 -0.71
CA ASP A 63 -5.39 -2.04 -0.36
C ASP A 63 -5.87 -1.47 0.98
N LEU A 64 -5.01 -1.50 2.02
CA LEU A 64 -5.30 -0.86 3.30
C LEU A 64 -5.54 0.64 3.15
N THR A 65 -4.75 1.32 2.33
CA THR A 65 -4.89 2.75 2.07
C THR A 65 -6.21 3.05 1.34
N ASN A 66 -6.57 2.23 0.36
CA ASN A 66 -7.84 2.35 -0.36
C ASN A 66 -9.04 2.11 0.56
N GLN A 67 -9.00 1.08 1.40
CA GLN A 67 -10.04 0.80 2.39
C GLN A 67 -10.19 1.94 3.39
N TYR A 68 -9.07 2.48 3.88
CA TYR A 68 -9.08 3.64 4.77
C TYR A 68 -9.67 4.88 4.09
N GLN A 69 -9.29 5.16 2.84
CA GLN A 69 -9.81 6.30 2.09
C GLN A 69 -11.31 6.14 1.78
N GLN A 70 -11.77 4.93 1.47
CA GLN A 70 -13.18 4.62 1.30
C GLN A 70 -13.97 4.82 2.60
N ALA A 71 -13.46 4.32 3.73
CA ALA A 71 -14.07 4.54 5.05
C ALA A 71 -14.14 6.03 5.42
N LYS A 72 -13.09 6.80 5.13
CA LYS A 72 -13.05 8.25 5.31
C LYS A 72 -14.09 8.97 4.43
N ASN A 73 -14.20 8.58 3.17
CA ASN A 73 -15.18 9.15 2.24
C ASN A 73 -16.62 8.83 2.67
N GLN A 74 -16.88 7.62 3.19
CA GLN A 74 -18.18 7.23 3.74
C GLN A 74 -18.54 8.01 5.01
N LEU A 75 -17.58 8.24 5.90
CA LEU A 75 -17.75 9.08 7.09
C LEU A 75 -18.11 10.52 6.70
N ASN A 76 -17.34 11.14 5.79
CA ASN A 76 -17.61 12.50 5.29
C ASN A 76 -18.99 12.61 4.63
N ALA A 77 -19.37 11.63 3.81
CA ALA A 77 -20.68 11.61 3.16
C ALA A 77 -21.83 11.47 4.18
N THR A 78 -21.60 10.76 5.28
CA THR A 78 -22.58 10.55 6.34
C THR A 78 -22.72 11.79 7.22
N GLU A 79 -21.62 12.44 7.60
CA GLU A 79 -21.63 13.70 8.35
C GLU A 79 -22.25 14.86 7.55
N GLN A 80 -21.97 14.95 6.25
CA GLN A 80 -22.61 15.94 5.37
C GLN A 80 -24.12 15.72 5.27
N LYS A 81 -24.57 14.47 5.08
CA LYS A 81 -26.01 14.14 5.07
C LYS A 81 -26.68 14.45 6.41
N ARG A 82 -26.01 14.19 7.54
CA ARG A 82 -26.54 14.49 8.88
C ARG A 82 -26.67 16.00 9.12
N THR A 83 -25.69 16.78 8.67
CA THR A 83 -25.68 18.24 8.83
C THR A 83 -26.75 18.91 7.96
N LEU A 84 -26.95 18.46 6.73
CA LEU A 84 -28.04 18.90 5.85
C LEU A 84 -29.42 18.54 6.42
N SER A 85 -29.60 17.32 6.93
CA SER A 85 -30.86 16.90 7.55
C SER A 85 -31.24 17.73 8.78
N ILE A 86 -30.26 18.12 9.60
CA ILE A 86 -30.49 18.96 10.79
C ILE A 86 -30.84 20.39 10.39
N ALA A 87 -30.19 20.92 9.34
CA ALA A 87 -30.50 22.26 8.81
C ALA A 87 -31.92 22.33 8.23
N ASP A 88 -32.33 21.30 7.48
CA ASP A 88 -33.68 21.20 6.92
C ASP A 88 -34.76 21.08 8.00
N ASP A 89 -34.53 20.29 9.05
CA ASP A 89 -35.47 20.18 10.19
C ASP A 89 -35.59 21.50 10.96
N LEU A 90 -34.49 22.23 11.16
CA LEU A 90 -34.50 23.57 11.77
C LEU A 90 -35.27 24.59 10.92
N GLN A 91 -35.10 24.55 9.61
CA GLN A 91 -35.80 25.43 8.68
C GLN A 91 -37.30 25.13 8.65
N LYS A 92 -37.68 23.85 8.70
CA LYS A 92 -39.07 23.41 8.82
C LYS A 92 -39.70 23.85 10.15
N GLN A 93 -38.98 23.74 11.28
CA GLN A 93 -39.47 24.21 12.57
C GLN A 93 -39.67 25.73 12.61
N LYS A 94 -38.76 26.52 12.03
CA LYS A 94 -38.94 27.98 11.89
C LYS A 94 -40.19 28.32 11.08
N HIS A 95 -40.44 27.62 9.96
CA HIS A 95 -41.66 27.81 9.17
C HIS A 95 -42.93 27.49 9.97
N ILE A 96 -42.94 26.38 10.71
CA ILE A 96 -44.08 26.00 11.56
C ILE A 96 -44.33 27.05 12.66
N HIS A 97 -43.27 27.59 13.25
CA HIS A 97 -43.38 28.63 14.27
C HIS A 97 -43.99 29.93 13.72
N VAL A 98 -43.54 30.37 12.53
CA VAL A 98 -44.10 31.54 11.83
C VAL A 98 -45.57 31.33 11.48
N LEU A 99 -45.93 30.15 10.95
CA LEU A 99 -47.32 29.82 10.64
C LEU A 99 -48.22 29.81 11.88
N ARG A 100 -47.73 29.29 13.02
CA ARG A 100 -48.44 29.35 14.30
C ARG A 100 -48.62 30.78 14.80
N GLY A 101 -47.60 31.63 14.66
CA GLY A 101 -47.68 33.05 15.02
C GLY A 101 -48.76 33.77 14.21
N LEU A 102 -48.81 33.53 12.89
CA LEU A 102 -49.81 34.12 12.00
C LEU A 102 -51.24 33.71 12.34
N ILE A 103 -51.46 32.44 12.72
CA ILE A 103 -52.77 31.93 13.13
C ILE A 103 -53.23 32.56 14.45
N ASN A 104 -52.32 32.76 15.41
CA ASN A 104 -52.66 33.33 16.72
C ASN A 104 -52.87 34.85 16.70
N THR A 105 -52.53 35.53 15.60
CA THR A 105 -52.74 36.97 15.41
C THR A 105 -53.99 37.30 14.57
N LEU A 106 -54.73 36.28 14.13
CA LEU A 106 -56.07 36.38 13.52
C LEU A 106 -57.15 36.22 14.60
#